data_AF-A0AAN4WKY5-F1
#
_entry.id   AF-A0AAN4WKY5-F1
#
_cell.length_a   1.000
_cell.length_b   1.000
_cell.length_c   1.000
_cell.angle_alpha   90.00
_cell.angle_beta   90.00
_cell.angle_gamma   90.00
#
_symmetry.space_group_name_H-M   'P 1'
#
loop_
_entity.id
_entity.type
_entity.pdbx_description
1 polymer ?
#
loop_
_entity_poly.entity_id
_entity_poly.type
_entity_poly.pdbx_seq_one_letter_code
_entity_poly.pdbx_strand_id
1 'polypeptide(L)'
;MSIISCTVSRLKRDEQTETYVHFEQTATLREIVTTIDSPYVFFYTKYPTPRLGEHAQKRFLQVAQATGAVMLYSDYYTEQDGSQTAHPTIDYQLGSVRDDFDFGSILLFRTDVLKKVISEMDSEYNFAALYDLRLRLSREGLIFRIPEFLYSEKEHDPRRSGEKQFDYVNPRNREVQTEMEQAFTAHLKAIGAYLPPVFKTVPFQDEHFETEVSVIIPVRNREKTIAEAIRSVFSQQTNFKYNILVIDNHSTDDTTAIVKKMAQKHSQIIHIIPPRTDLGIGGCWTHAIMSEHCGRFAIQLDSDDLYISRHVLQRIVDTFHKHQCAMIIGSYKMVNFKLEEIPPGIIDHKEWTPDNGRNNALRINGLGAPRAFYTPLLRQIRIPNVSYGEDYATALAISREYRIERIYEPLYLCRRWEGNSDADLNIQRVNANNYYKDKIRMIEILARQQRIENEEQS
;
A
#
# COMPACT_ATOMS: atom_id res chain seq x y z
N MET A 1 -7.60 -32.65 32.16
CA MET A 1 -7.66 -31.21 32.51
C MET A 1 -8.48 -30.53 31.44
N SER A 2 -9.57 -29.88 31.83
CA SER A 2 -10.44 -29.16 30.90
C SER A 2 -9.61 -28.08 30.21
N ILE A 3 -9.42 -28.16 28.89
CA ILE A 3 -8.74 -27.14 28.08
C ILE A 3 -9.72 -25.97 27.96
N ILE A 4 -9.96 -25.27 29.07
CA ILE A 4 -10.79 -24.08 29.10
C ILE A 4 -9.91 -22.95 28.57
N SER A 5 -10.16 -22.49 27.36
CA SER A 5 -9.54 -21.26 26.84
C SER A 5 -10.19 -20.05 27.52
N CYS A 6 -9.39 -19.14 28.05
CA CYS A 6 -9.88 -17.84 28.51
C CYS A 6 -10.33 -16.99 27.30
N THR A 7 -11.40 -16.23 27.47
CA THR A 7 -11.97 -15.34 26.45
C THR A 7 -11.92 -13.91 26.95
N VAL A 8 -11.34 -13.00 26.17
CA VAL A 8 -11.32 -11.55 26.42
C VAL A 8 -12.07 -10.85 25.28
N SER A 9 -13.15 -10.14 25.62
CA SER A 9 -13.96 -9.38 24.66
C SER A 9 -13.81 -7.88 24.85
N ARG A 10 -14.01 -7.10 23.77
CA ARG A 10 -14.07 -5.62 23.81
C ARG A 10 -15.06 -5.03 24.82
N LEU A 11 -15.97 -5.82 25.41
CA LEU A 11 -16.71 -5.46 26.62
C LEU A 11 -16.33 -6.37 27.79
N LYS A 12 -16.06 -5.77 28.95
CA LYS A 12 -16.04 -6.46 30.25
C LYS A 12 -17.47 -6.43 30.80
N ARG A 13 -18.08 -7.60 31.05
CA ARG A 13 -19.45 -7.69 31.58
C ARG A 13 -19.38 -7.54 33.11
N ASP A 14 -19.31 -6.30 33.59
CA ASP A 14 -19.62 -5.95 34.97
C ASP A 14 -20.95 -5.20 34.97
N GLU A 15 -21.94 -5.65 35.77
CA GLU A 15 -23.35 -5.24 35.69
C GLU A 15 -23.63 -3.76 36.01
N GLN A 16 -22.61 -2.91 36.18
CA GLN A 16 -22.79 -1.50 36.54
C GLN A 16 -21.93 -0.48 35.75
N THR A 17 -20.99 -0.92 34.91
CA THR A 17 -20.19 0.00 34.06
C THR A 17 -19.78 -0.69 32.75
N GLU A 18 -20.24 -0.17 31.61
CA GLU A 18 -19.71 -0.56 30.29
C GLU A 18 -18.23 -0.19 30.19
N THR A 19 -17.35 -1.12 30.55
CA THR A 19 -15.90 -0.92 30.43
C THR A 19 -15.43 -1.57 29.13
N TYR A 20 -14.94 -0.75 28.20
CA TYR A 20 -14.44 -1.20 26.91
C TYR A 20 -13.00 -1.68 27.04
N VAL A 21 -12.70 -2.88 26.56
CA VAL A 21 -11.33 -3.42 26.49
C VAL A 21 -10.69 -2.90 25.20
N HIS A 22 -9.76 -1.97 25.34
CA HIS A 22 -8.99 -1.39 24.24
C HIS A 22 -7.67 -2.14 24.04
N PHE A 23 -7.67 -3.17 23.20
CA PHE A 23 -6.47 -3.96 22.88
C PHE A 23 -5.35 -3.12 22.23
N GLU A 24 -5.70 -1.93 21.75
CA GLU A 24 -4.81 -0.95 21.15
C GLU A 24 -3.89 -0.27 22.17
N GLN A 25 -4.17 -0.40 23.48
CA GLN A 25 -3.40 0.21 24.57
C GLN A 25 -2.47 -0.80 25.26
N THR A 26 -1.21 -0.39 25.50
CA THR A 26 -0.22 -1.25 26.20
C THR A 26 -0.69 -1.58 27.62
N ALA A 27 -1.29 -0.61 28.33
CA ALA A 27 -1.82 -0.81 29.68
C ALA A 27 -2.87 -1.94 29.75
N THR A 28 -3.81 -1.96 28.78
CA THR A 28 -4.83 -3.01 28.69
C THR A 28 -4.21 -4.39 28.47
N LEU A 29 -3.25 -4.51 27.55
CA LEU A 29 -2.57 -5.77 27.29
C LEU A 29 -1.83 -6.29 28.53
N ARG A 30 -1.18 -5.39 29.28
CA ARG A 30 -0.52 -5.72 30.55
C ARG A 30 -1.51 -6.17 31.63
N GLU A 31 -2.68 -5.53 31.75
CA GLU A 31 -3.73 -5.99 32.68
C GLU A 31 -4.21 -7.40 32.30
N ILE A 32 -4.51 -7.64 31.02
CA ILE A 32 -4.99 -8.93 30.53
C ILE A 32 -4.02 -10.06 30.93
N VAL A 33 -2.72 -9.91 30.70
CA VAL A 33 -1.76 -10.98 30.99
C VAL A 33 -1.64 -11.34 32.47
N THR A 34 -2.03 -10.46 33.39
CA THR A 34 -2.08 -10.76 34.84
C THR A 34 -3.25 -11.68 35.21
N THR A 35 -4.29 -11.72 34.39
CA THR A 35 -5.55 -12.42 34.66
C THR A 35 -5.69 -13.77 33.97
N ILE A 36 -4.88 -14.05 32.94
CA ILE A 36 -4.99 -15.27 32.14
C ILE A 36 -4.04 -16.38 32.65
N ASP A 37 -4.55 -17.61 32.73
CA ASP A 37 -3.80 -18.79 33.17
C ASP A 37 -3.93 -19.99 32.20
N SER A 38 -4.93 -19.99 31.32
CA SER A 38 -5.14 -21.02 30.31
C SER A 38 -4.00 -21.07 29.27
N PRO A 39 -3.66 -22.25 28.70
CA PRO A 39 -2.58 -22.37 27.71
C PRO A 39 -2.78 -21.53 26.44
N TYR A 40 -4.04 -21.26 26.10
CA TYR A 40 -4.42 -20.39 24.98
C TYR A 40 -5.50 -19.40 25.42
N VAL A 41 -5.55 -18.23 24.78
CA VAL A 41 -6.53 -17.18 25.03
C VAL A 41 -7.11 -16.63 23.73
N PHE A 42 -8.43 -16.43 23.69
CA PHE A 42 -9.12 -15.77 22.59
C PHE A 42 -9.27 -14.27 22.85
N PHE A 43 -8.89 -13.45 21.88
CA PHE A 43 -9.24 -12.03 21.82
C PHE A 43 -10.35 -11.83 20.80
N TYR A 44 -11.45 -11.22 21.24
CA TYR A 44 -12.56 -10.81 20.38
C TYR A 44 -12.46 -9.31 20.16
N THR A 45 -11.91 -8.92 19.02
CA THR A 45 -11.52 -7.54 18.69
C THR A 45 -12.66 -6.70 18.11
N LYS A 46 -13.88 -7.24 17.99
CA LYS A 46 -15.06 -6.52 17.50
C LYS A 46 -16.25 -6.66 18.45
N TYR A 47 -17.10 -5.64 18.46
CA TYR A 47 -18.38 -5.64 19.14
C TYR A 47 -19.53 -5.52 18.10
N PRO A 48 -20.66 -6.24 18.26
CA PRO A 48 -20.92 -7.29 19.24
C PRO A 48 -19.99 -8.48 19.06
N THR A 49 -19.79 -9.25 20.14
CA THR A 49 -18.91 -10.42 20.12
C THR A 49 -19.32 -11.37 18.99
N PRO A 50 -18.39 -11.75 18.11
CA PRO A 50 -18.63 -12.71 17.04
C PRO A 50 -19.26 -14.03 17.51
N ARG A 51 -20.11 -14.62 16.68
CA ARG A 51 -20.76 -15.91 16.92
C ARG A 51 -19.90 -17.03 16.32
N LEU A 52 -19.27 -17.82 17.19
CA LEU A 52 -18.52 -19.01 16.79
C LEU A 52 -19.45 -20.04 16.11
N GLY A 53 -18.93 -20.69 15.08
CA GLY A 53 -19.55 -21.87 14.48
C GLY A 53 -19.53 -23.07 15.41
N GLU A 54 -20.31 -24.10 15.07
CA GLU A 54 -20.32 -25.35 15.81
C GLU A 54 -18.91 -25.95 15.84
N HIS A 55 -18.40 -26.26 17.04
CA HIS A 55 -17.04 -26.76 17.28
C HIS A 55 -15.87 -25.84 16.87
N ALA A 56 -16.12 -24.59 16.46
CA ALA A 56 -15.06 -23.67 16.03
C ALA A 56 -13.95 -23.47 17.08
N GLN A 57 -14.32 -23.33 18.36
CA GLN A 57 -13.35 -23.22 19.46
C GLN A 57 -12.44 -24.45 19.56
N LYS A 58 -13.01 -25.67 19.43
CA LYS A 58 -12.23 -26.92 19.43
C LYS A 58 -11.33 -27.00 18.20
N ARG A 59 -11.81 -26.52 17.05
CA ARG A 59 -11.03 -26.50 15.81
C ARG A 59 -9.81 -25.57 15.92
N PHE A 60 -10.00 -24.36 16.42
CA PHE A 60 -8.91 -23.43 16.72
C PHE A 60 -7.86 -24.06 17.64
N LEU A 61 -8.28 -24.68 18.75
CA LEU A 61 -7.37 -25.34 19.69
C LEU A 61 -6.65 -26.54 19.07
N GLN A 62 -7.35 -27.37 18.29
CA GLN A 62 -6.76 -28.52 17.60
C GLN A 62 -5.65 -28.07 16.64
N VAL A 63 -5.91 -27.03 15.83
CA VAL A 63 -4.90 -26.49 14.90
C VAL A 63 -3.74 -25.87 15.67
N ALA A 64 -4.00 -25.10 16.72
CA ALA A 64 -2.95 -24.48 17.54
C ALA A 64 -2.00 -25.51 18.16
N GLN A 65 -2.53 -26.65 18.61
CA GLN A 65 -1.73 -27.77 19.12
C GLN A 65 -0.96 -28.49 18.01
N ALA A 66 -1.58 -28.69 16.84
CA ALA A 66 -0.97 -29.40 15.72
C ALA A 66 0.16 -28.60 15.05
N THR A 67 0.06 -27.27 15.00
CA THR A 67 1.04 -26.40 14.33
C THR A 67 2.04 -25.77 15.29
N GLY A 68 1.74 -25.73 16.59
CA GLY A 68 2.53 -24.99 17.57
C GLY A 68 2.48 -23.47 17.38
N ALA A 69 1.54 -22.96 16.58
CA ALA A 69 1.41 -21.54 16.25
C ALA A 69 1.27 -20.67 17.50
N VAL A 70 1.88 -19.48 17.45
CA VAL A 70 1.85 -18.49 18.54
C VAL A 70 0.61 -17.60 18.45
N MET A 71 0.06 -17.46 17.24
CA MET A 71 -1.15 -16.71 16.95
C MET A 71 -1.92 -17.39 15.82
N LEU A 72 -3.24 -17.52 15.94
CA LEU A 72 -4.10 -18.07 14.91
C LEU A 72 -5.30 -17.15 14.62
N TYR A 73 -5.76 -17.20 13.39
CA TYR A 73 -6.94 -16.52 12.88
C TYR A 73 -7.61 -17.35 11.79
N SER A 74 -8.82 -17.00 11.36
CA SER A 74 -9.57 -17.77 10.38
C SER A 74 -10.33 -16.91 9.38
N ASP A 75 -10.84 -17.56 8.34
CA ASP A 75 -11.87 -16.96 7.50
C ASP A 75 -13.18 -16.81 8.31
N TYR A 76 -14.07 -15.92 7.88
CA TYR A 76 -15.29 -15.60 8.62
C TYR A 76 -16.44 -15.13 7.73
N TYR A 77 -17.65 -15.08 8.28
CA TYR A 77 -18.82 -14.50 7.61
C TYR A 77 -19.20 -13.15 8.24
N THR A 78 -19.67 -12.20 7.44
CA THR A 78 -20.49 -11.10 7.96
C THR A 78 -21.97 -11.39 7.73
N GLU A 79 -22.81 -11.00 8.70
CA GLU A 79 -24.25 -11.10 8.64
C GLU A 79 -24.87 -9.71 8.50
N GLN A 80 -25.64 -9.52 7.43
CA GLN A 80 -26.41 -8.31 7.16
C GLN A 80 -27.78 -8.67 6.57
N ASP A 81 -28.85 -8.15 7.19
CA ASP A 81 -30.24 -8.29 6.71
C ASP A 81 -30.68 -9.73 6.37
N GLY A 82 -30.16 -10.71 7.13
CA GLY A 82 -30.44 -12.14 6.94
C GLY A 82 -29.60 -12.82 5.85
N SER A 83 -28.72 -12.08 5.17
CA SER A 83 -27.72 -12.61 4.25
C SER A 83 -26.36 -12.81 4.94
N GLN A 84 -25.60 -13.80 4.47
CA GLN A 84 -24.21 -14.04 4.89
C GLN A 84 -23.25 -13.78 3.74
N THR A 85 -22.21 -12.97 4.01
CA THR A 85 -21.13 -12.70 3.07
C THR A 85 -19.86 -13.36 3.54
N ALA A 86 -19.19 -14.11 2.66
CA ALA A 86 -17.94 -14.79 2.96
C ALA A 86 -16.74 -13.83 2.90
N HIS A 87 -15.94 -13.79 3.97
CA HIS A 87 -14.68 -13.06 4.08
C HIS A 87 -13.51 -14.03 4.25
N PRO A 88 -12.97 -14.58 3.15
CA PRO A 88 -11.69 -15.27 3.22
C PRO A 88 -10.59 -14.27 3.60
N THR A 89 -9.66 -14.68 4.46
CA THR A 89 -8.44 -13.92 4.79
C THR A 89 -7.28 -14.40 3.91
N ILE A 90 -6.09 -13.82 4.06
CA ILE A 90 -4.87 -14.28 3.37
C ILE A 90 -3.84 -14.82 4.35
N ASP A 91 -2.93 -15.67 3.87
CA ASP A 91 -1.86 -16.23 4.70
C ASP A 91 -0.87 -15.16 5.15
N TYR A 92 -0.40 -15.29 6.40
CA TYR A 92 0.60 -14.41 6.97
C TYR A 92 1.99 -14.74 6.44
N GLN A 93 2.74 -13.71 6.04
CA GLN A 93 4.08 -13.86 5.50
C GLN A 93 5.02 -12.74 5.99
N LEU A 94 6.33 -12.85 5.76
CA LEU A 94 7.32 -11.86 6.24
C LEU A 94 6.96 -10.41 5.87
N GLY A 95 6.44 -10.20 4.66
CA GLY A 95 6.03 -8.87 4.20
C GLY A 95 4.59 -8.49 4.55
N SER A 96 3.84 -9.34 5.26
CA SER A 96 2.57 -8.99 5.89
C SER A 96 2.87 -8.13 7.11
N VAL A 97 3.21 -6.87 6.88
CA VAL A 97 3.60 -5.89 7.92
C VAL A 97 2.69 -4.69 7.96
N ARG A 98 1.75 -4.56 7.02
CA ARG A 98 0.72 -3.52 7.02
C ARG A 98 -0.10 -3.54 8.30
N ASP A 99 -0.42 -2.36 8.82
CA ASP A 99 -1.23 -2.16 10.03
C ASP A 99 -2.72 -2.45 9.79
N ASP A 100 -3.16 -2.42 8.54
CA ASP A 100 -4.49 -2.85 8.09
C ASP A 100 -4.56 -4.35 7.66
N PHE A 101 -3.69 -5.19 8.23
CA PHE A 101 -3.76 -6.64 7.97
C PHE A 101 -5.07 -7.22 8.54
N ASP A 102 -5.88 -7.80 7.66
CA ASP A 102 -7.15 -8.40 8.05
C ASP A 102 -6.94 -9.82 8.61
N PHE A 103 -7.03 -9.92 9.93
CA PHE A 103 -7.05 -11.17 10.67
C PHE A 103 -8.48 -11.61 11.02
N GLY A 104 -9.50 -10.85 10.62
CA GLY A 104 -10.82 -10.94 11.21
C GLY A 104 -10.85 -10.47 12.67
N SER A 105 -11.91 -10.84 13.39
CA SER A 105 -12.23 -10.34 14.73
C SER A 105 -11.98 -11.33 15.86
N ILE A 106 -11.56 -12.55 15.55
CA ILE A 106 -11.17 -13.56 16.54
C ILE A 106 -9.69 -13.91 16.35
N LEU A 107 -8.89 -13.65 17.38
CA LEU A 107 -7.48 -14.01 17.43
C LEU A 107 -7.26 -15.01 18.58
N LEU A 108 -6.61 -16.14 18.30
CA LEU A 108 -6.18 -17.09 19.34
C LEU A 108 -4.67 -16.93 19.57
N PHE A 109 -4.26 -16.75 20.82
CA PHE A 109 -2.84 -16.63 21.19
C PHE A 109 -2.38 -17.78 22.08
N ARG A 110 -1.11 -18.19 21.91
CA ARG A 110 -0.42 -19.06 22.87
C ARG A 110 0.02 -18.23 24.07
N THR A 111 -0.50 -18.55 25.26
CA THR A 111 -0.46 -17.66 26.42
C THR A 111 0.96 -17.43 26.95
N ASP A 112 1.84 -18.42 26.90
CA ASP A 112 3.24 -18.30 27.33
C ASP A 112 4.01 -17.27 26.49
N VAL A 113 3.87 -17.33 25.16
CA VAL A 113 4.51 -16.38 24.23
C VAL A 113 3.86 -15.01 24.31
N LEU A 114 2.53 -14.96 24.42
CA LEU A 114 1.81 -13.69 24.61
C LEU A 114 2.34 -12.94 25.85
N LYS A 115 2.48 -13.64 26.98
CA LYS A 115 3.05 -13.09 28.22
C LYS A 115 4.48 -12.62 28.04
N LYS A 116 5.33 -13.45 27.43
CA LYS A 116 6.72 -13.09 27.12
C LYS A 116 6.79 -11.80 26.30
N VAL A 117 6.09 -11.75 25.17
CA VAL A 117 6.12 -10.61 24.25
C VAL A 117 5.60 -9.34 24.91
N ILE A 118 4.49 -9.40 25.65
CA ILE A 118 3.95 -8.22 26.36
C ILE A 118 4.91 -7.73 27.45
N SER A 119 5.66 -8.62 28.10
CA SER A 119 6.68 -8.22 29.08
C SER A 119 7.89 -7.51 28.47
N GLU A 120 8.15 -7.72 27.17
CA GLU A 120 9.22 -7.10 26.40
C GLU A 120 8.77 -5.83 25.65
N MET A 121 7.50 -5.40 25.82
CA MET A 121 7.00 -4.16 25.23
C MET A 121 7.49 -2.96 26.04
N ASP A 122 8.55 -2.31 25.54
CA ASP A 122 9.19 -1.15 26.17
C ASP A 122 8.43 0.17 25.94
N SER A 123 7.58 0.23 24.92
CA SER A 123 6.82 1.44 24.55
C SER A 123 5.41 1.42 25.13
N GLU A 124 4.98 2.56 25.67
CA GLU A 124 3.56 2.81 25.99
C GLU A 124 2.82 3.31 24.77
N TYR A 125 1.85 2.53 24.29
CA TYR A 125 0.99 2.88 23.17
C TYR A 125 -0.44 3.11 23.64
N ASN A 126 -1.12 4.07 23.02
CA ASN A 126 -2.57 4.24 23.13
C ASN A 126 -3.33 3.60 21.96
N PHE A 127 -2.66 3.37 20.84
CA PHE A 127 -3.25 2.97 19.56
C PHE A 127 -2.53 1.78 18.90
N ALA A 128 -1.20 1.67 19.03
CA ALA A 128 -0.41 0.69 18.29
C ALA A 128 -0.09 -0.61 19.05
N ALA A 129 -0.60 -0.83 20.26
CA ALA A 129 -0.18 -1.96 21.09
C ALA A 129 -0.45 -3.33 20.45
N LEU A 130 -1.65 -3.53 19.88
CA LEU A 130 -2.00 -4.78 19.18
C LEU A 130 -1.15 -4.99 17.91
N TYR A 131 -0.78 -3.90 17.23
CA TYR A 131 0.07 -3.95 16.04
C TYR A 131 1.51 -4.32 16.41
N ASP A 132 2.10 -3.67 17.42
CA ASP A 132 3.42 -4.03 17.96
C ASP A 132 3.43 -5.48 18.46
N LEU A 133 2.43 -5.89 19.25
CA LEU A 133 2.28 -7.27 19.72
C LEU A 133 2.35 -8.27 18.57
N ARG A 134 1.57 -8.09 17.50
CA ARG A 134 1.59 -9.00 16.34
C ARG A 134 2.93 -8.97 15.60
N LEU A 135 3.57 -7.81 15.45
CA LEU A 135 4.92 -7.70 14.85
C LEU A 135 6.01 -8.37 15.71
N ARG A 136 5.84 -8.42 17.03
CA ARG A 136 6.76 -9.13 17.92
C ARG A 136 6.52 -10.63 17.90
N LEU A 137 5.26 -11.06 17.92
CA LEU A 137 4.86 -12.47 17.79
C LEU A 137 5.38 -13.12 16.50
N SER A 138 5.41 -12.39 15.39
CA SER A 138 5.94 -12.91 14.12
C SER A 138 7.43 -13.24 14.15
N ARG A 139 8.18 -12.70 15.13
CA ARG A 139 9.60 -13.02 15.38
C ARG A 139 9.78 -14.19 16.34
N GLU A 140 8.77 -14.50 17.14
CA GLU A 140 8.77 -15.56 18.15
C GLU A 140 8.27 -16.89 17.61
N GLY A 141 7.40 -16.88 16.60
CA GLY A 141 6.93 -18.11 15.99
C GLY A 141 5.87 -17.92 14.91
N LEU A 142 5.21 -19.03 14.59
CA LEU A 142 4.29 -19.12 13.48
C LEU A 142 2.96 -18.40 13.78
N ILE A 143 2.63 -17.40 12.95
CA ILE A 143 1.28 -16.84 12.83
C ILE A 143 0.56 -17.64 11.75
N PHE A 144 -0.55 -18.29 12.10
CA PHE A 144 -1.16 -19.32 11.25
C PHE A 144 -2.62 -19.02 10.90
N ARG A 145 -2.93 -19.04 9.61
CA ARG A 145 -4.30 -18.94 9.10
C ARG A 145 -4.97 -20.30 9.07
N ILE A 146 -6.19 -20.38 9.58
CA ILE A 146 -7.10 -21.50 9.35
C ILE A 146 -8.02 -21.10 8.17
N PRO A 147 -7.88 -21.70 6.97
CA PRO A 147 -8.66 -21.35 5.79
C PRO A 147 -10.07 -21.98 5.85
N GLU A 148 -10.75 -21.79 6.97
CA GLU A 148 -12.07 -22.31 7.30
C GLU A 148 -12.89 -21.16 7.87
N PHE A 149 -14.18 -21.12 7.53
CA PHE A 149 -15.10 -20.10 8.03
C PHE A 149 -15.60 -20.49 9.43
N LEU A 150 -14.90 -20.05 10.48
CA LEU A 150 -15.11 -20.54 11.84
C LEU A 150 -16.06 -19.68 12.69
N TYR A 151 -16.45 -18.49 12.23
CA TYR A 151 -17.40 -17.65 12.95
C TYR A 151 -18.13 -16.68 12.02
N SER A 152 -19.21 -16.09 12.53
CA SER A 152 -19.89 -14.96 11.90
C SER A 152 -19.92 -13.72 12.80
N GLU A 153 -19.92 -12.54 12.21
CA GLU A 153 -20.04 -11.27 12.92
C GLU A 153 -21.11 -10.38 12.30
N LYS A 154 -21.71 -9.48 13.10
CA LYS A 154 -22.68 -8.52 12.59
C LYS A 154 -21.96 -7.36 11.90
N GLU A 155 -22.44 -6.99 10.71
CA GLU A 155 -21.93 -5.82 9.99
C GLU A 155 -22.58 -4.54 10.56
N HIS A 156 -21.78 -3.69 11.20
CA HIS A 156 -22.24 -2.44 11.82
C HIS A 156 -21.83 -1.18 11.03
N ASP A 157 -21.00 -1.32 9.99
CA ASP A 157 -20.50 -0.20 9.20
C ASP A 157 -20.90 -0.36 7.72
N PRO A 158 -21.99 0.29 7.27
CA PRO A 158 -22.52 0.16 5.92
C PRO A 158 -21.69 0.89 4.84
N ARG A 159 -20.56 1.52 5.21
CA ARG A 159 -19.69 2.28 4.29
C ARG A 159 -18.92 1.36 3.33
N ARG A 160 -18.81 1.77 2.06
CA ARG A 160 -18.17 0.99 0.99
C ARG A 160 -16.64 0.90 1.20
N SER A 161 -15.99 -0.15 0.66
CA SER A 161 -14.54 -0.36 0.78
C SER A 161 -13.72 0.82 0.22
N GLY A 162 -14.18 1.46 -0.86
CA GLY A 162 -13.56 2.65 -1.45
C GLY A 162 -13.63 3.91 -0.57
N GLU A 163 -14.63 4.01 0.32
CA GLU A 163 -14.72 5.11 1.30
C GLU A 163 -13.74 4.89 2.47
N LYS A 164 -13.51 3.64 2.87
CA LYS A 164 -12.54 3.26 3.92
C LYS A 164 -11.08 3.40 3.46
N GLN A 165 -10.83 3.31 2.15
CA GLN A 165 -9.47 3.39 1.58
C GLN A 165 -8.75 4.70 1.93
N PHE A 166 -9.48 5.78 2.25
CA PHE A 166 -8.89 7.10 2.56
C PHE A 166 -8.98 7.49 4.03
N ASP A 167 -9.42 6.59 4.91
CA ASP A 167 -9.57 6.90 6.34
C ASP A 167 -8.25 7.38 6.94
N TYR A 168 -7.09 6.91 6.45
CA TYR A 168 -5.76 7.35 6.92
C TYR A 168 -5.48 8.86 6.74
N VAL A 169 -6.20 9.55 5.84
CA VAL A 169 -6.04 10.99 5.57
C VAL A 169 -6.67 11.86 6.67
N ASN A 170 -7.45 11.27 7.59
CA ASN A 170 -8.09 12.01 8.68
C ASN A 170 -7.06 12.57 9.68
N PRO A 171 -7.09 13.88 10.01
CA PRO A 171 -6.19 14.49 11.01
C PRO A 171 -6.21 13.83 12.39
N ARG A 172 -7.35 13.22 12.80
CA ARG A 172 -7.47 12.43 14.03
C ARG A 172 -6.59 11.17 14.03
N ASN A 173 -6.10 10.75 12.87
CA ASN A 173 -5.22 9.59 12.73
C ASN A 173 -3.74 9.95 12.88
N ARG A 174 -3.34 11.22 13.06
CA ARG A 174 -1.90 11.55 13.14
C ARG A 174 -1.19 10.88 14.32
N GLU A 175 -1.81 10.89 15.49
CA GLU A 175 -1.27 10.21 16.69
C GLU A 175 -1.19 8.70 16.46
N VAL A 176 -2.26 8.11 15.91
CA VAL A 176 -2.29 6.69 15.50
C VAL A 176 -1.15 6.38 14.53
N GLN A 177 -0.99 7.16 13.45
CA GLN A 177 0.05 6.97 12.45
C GLN A 177 1.46 7.09 13.05
N THR A 178 1.65 7.99 14.03
CA THR A 178 2.93 8.17 14.72
C THR A 178 3.28 6.93 15.53
N GLU A 179 2.33 6.41 16.32
CA GLU A 179 2.56 5.19 17.11
C GLU A 179 2.76 3.95 16.20
N MET A 180 1.98 3.83 15.12
CA MET A 180 2.15 2.73 14.15
C MET A 180 3.53 2.79 13.47
N GLU A 181 3.98 3.98 13.09
CA GLU A 181 5.33 4.17 12.53
C GLU A 181 6.42 3.84 13.55
N GLN A 182 6.25 4.22 14.82
CA GLN A 182 7.18 3.89 15.90
C GLN A 182 7.30 2.37 16.08
N ALA A 183 6.17 1.67 16.22
CA ALA A 183 6.13 0.21 16.38
C ALA A 183 6.80 -0.49 15.18
N PHE A 184 6.47 -0.07 13.97
CA PHE A 184 7.03 -0.68 12.77
C PHE A 184 8.53 -0.38 12.59
N THR A 185 8.98 0.82 12.94
CA THR A 185 10.40 1.17 12.92
C THR A 185 11.20 0.31 13.89
N ALA A 186 10.67 0.07 15.10
CA ALA A 186 11.29 -0.85 16.07
C ALA A 186 11.34 -2.28 15.53
N HIS A 187 10.28 -2.74 14.86
CA HIS A 187 10.27 -4.05 14.21
C HIS A 187 11.33 -4.17 13.11
N LEU A 188 11.42 -3.20 12.19
CA LEU A 188 12.45 -3.20 11.13
C LEU A 188 13.87 -3.24 11.69
N LYS A 189 14.14 -2.54 12.79
CA LYS A 189 15.44 -2.59 13.48
C LYS A 189 15.71 -4.00 14.03
N ALA A 190 14.72 -4.59 14.70
CA ALA A 190 14.86 -5.91 15.29
C ALA A 190 15.07 -7.04 14.26
N ILE A 191 14.57 -6.88 13.03
CA ILE A 191 14.77 -7.86 11.95
C ILE A 191 15.94 -7.51 11.02
N GLY A 192 16.73 -6.46 11.32
CA GLY A 192 17.86 -6.07 10.46
C GLY A 192 17.45 -5.54 9.08
N ALA A 193 16.27 -4.91 8.96
CA ALA A 193 15.76 -4.33 7.71
C ALA A 193 15.56 -2.80 7.79
N TYR A 194 15.97 -2.18 8.90
CA TYR A 194 15.92 -0.73 9.07
C TYR A 194 17.00 -0.04 8.25
N LEU A 195 16.62 1.08 7.65
CA LEU A 195 17.45 1.79 6.71
C LEU A 195 17.51 3.29 7.14
N PRO A 196 18.69 3.82 7.58
CA PRO A 196 18.83 5.22 8.07
C PRO A 196 18.74 6.24 6.93
N PRO A 197 18.39 7.54 7.11
CA PRO A 197 18.15 8.47 5.99
C PRO A 197 19.42 8.93 5.23
N VAL A 198 20.18 7.98 4.69
CA VAL A 198 21.39 8.16 3.90
C VAL A 198 21.11 7.65 2.49
N PHE A 199 21.37 8.52 1.50
CA PHE A 199 20.99 8.30 0.11
C PHE A 199 22.15 8.60 -0.83
N LYS A 200 22.21 7.85 -1.93
CA LYS A 200 23.04 8.18 -3.09
C LYS A 200 22.43 9.38 -3.84
N THR A 201 23.29 10.25 -4.33
CA THR A 201 22.91 11.38 -5.20
C THR A 201 22.92 10.95 -6.66
N VAL A 202 22.11 11.61 -7.49
CA VAL A 202 22.06 11.37 -8.94
C VAL A 202 22.56 12.63 -9.67
N PRO A 203 23.78 12.62 -10.25
CA PRO A 203 24.38 13.83 -10.82
C PRO A 203 23.77 14.28 -12.16
N PHE A 204 23.00 13.41 -12.84
CA PHE A 204 22.34 13.64 -14.14
C PHE A 204 23.25 14.00 -15.34
N GLN A 205 24.57 13.85 -15.23
CA GLN A 205 25.55 14.34 -16.20
C GLN A 205 25.96 13.32 -17.28
N ASP A 206 25.62 12.05 -17.13
CA ASP A 206 26.32 10.97 -17.82
C ASP A 206 25.71 10.53 -19.17
N GLU A 207 24.55 11.08 -19.55
CA GLU A 207 23.81 10.63 -20.75
C GLU A 207 23.19 11.78 -21.55
N HIS A 208 23.30 11.68 -22.89
CA HIS A 208 22.64 12.56 -23.84
C HIS A 208 21.20 12.09 -24.11
N PHE A 209 20.25 13.03 -24.09
CA PHE A 209 18.85 12.79 -24.41
C PHE A 209 18.35 13.85 -25.39
N GLU A 210 17.55 13.44 -26.37
CA GLU A 210 16.92 14.37 -27.33
C GLU A 210 15.91 15.31 -26.63
N THR A 211 15.19 14.76 -25.65
CA THR A 211 14.22 15.48 -24.80
C THR A 211 14.58 15.34 -23.32
N GLU A 212 14.33 16.40 -22.55
CA GLU A 212 14.55 16.37 -21.10
C GLU A 212 13.46 15.53 -20.42
N VAL A 213 12.23 15.60 -20.94
CA VAL A 213 11.07 14.92 -20.37
C VAL A 213 10.33 14.09 -21.42
N SER A 214 9.92 12.90 -21.01
CA SER A 214 8.84 12.15 -21.66
C SER A 214 7.67 11.97 -20.70
N VAL A 215 6.51 12.47 -21.09
CA VAL A 215 5.26 12.14 -20.38
C VAL A 215 4.78 10.79 -20.87
N ILE A 216 4.66 9.83 -19.96
CA ILE A 216 4.30 8.45 -20.25
C ILE A 216 2.83 8.24 -19.95
N ILE A 217 2.08 7.82 -20.97
CA ILE A 217 0.63 7.54 -20.89
C ILE A 217 0.37 6.11 -21.36
N PRO A 218 0.38 5.12 -20.45
CA PRO A 218 -0.18 3.80 -20.74
C PRO A 218 -1.68 3.95 -20.97
N VAL A 219 -2.20 3.36 -22.05
CA VAL A 219 -3.62 3.49 -22.38
C VAL A 219 -4.19 2.18 -22.90
N ARG A 220 -5.43 1.88 -22.49
CA ARG A 220 -6.27 0.85 -23.08
C ARG A 220 -7.73 1.23 -22.94
N ASN A 221 -8.42 1.37 -24.06
CA ASN A 221 -9.86 1.68 -24.12
C ASN A 221 -10.25 2.92 -23.30
N ARG A 222 -9.81 4.09 -23.77
CA ARG A 222 -9.97 5.42 -23.13
C ARG A 222 -10.37 6.49 -24.13
N GLU A 223 -11.19 6.15 -25.11
CA GLU A 223 -11.65 7.08 -26.16
C GLU A 223 -12.26 8.38 -25.61
N LYS A 224 -12.88 8.30 -24.42
CA LYS A 224 -13.57 9.43 -23.76
C LYS A 224 -12.63 10.41 -23.06
N THR A 225 -11.41 10.01 -22.73
CA THR A 225 -10.53 10.80 -21.85
C THR A 225 -9.16 11.09 -22.45
N ILE A 226 -8.63 10.21 -23.31
CA ILE A 226 -7.25 10.27 -23.80
C ILE A 226 -6.92 11.61 -24.48
N ALA A 227 -7.87 12.17 -25.24
CA ALA A 227 -7.67 13.44 -25.92
C ALA A 227 -7.49 14.61 -24.94
N GLU A 228 -8.20 14.61 -23.81
CA GLU A 228 -8.06 15.63 -22.77
C GLU A 228 -6.74 15.47 -22.00
N ALA A 229 -6.37 14.23 -21.66
CA ALA A 229 -5.10 13.91 -21.02
C ALA A 229 -3.93 14.47 -21.84
N ILE A 230 -3.87 14.15 -23.14
CA ILE A 230 -2.83 14.65 -24.06
C ILE A 230 -2.85 16.19 -24.17
N ARG A 231 -4.03 16.82 -24.25
CA ARG A 231 -4.14 18.30 -24.28
C ARG A 231 -3.60 18.95 -23.00
N SER A 232 -3.79 18.32 -21.84
CA SER A 232 -3.23 18.83 -20.57
C SER A 232 -1.69 18.87 -20.61
N VAL A 233 -1.06 17.91 -21.30
CA VAL A 233 0.39 17.89 -21.51
C VAL A 233 0.83 18.99 -22.47
N PHE A 234 0.10 19.23 -23.56
CA PHE A 234 0.44 20.32 -24.50
C PHE A 234 0.32 21.72 -23.90
N SER A 235 -0.51 21.88 -22.86
CA SER A 235 -0.62 23.16 -22.16
C SER A 235 0.64 23.53 -21.37
N GLN A 236 1.59 22.59 -21.20
CA GLN A 236 2.75 22.78 -20.33
C GLN A 236 3.74 23.78 -20.92
N GLN A 237 4.14 24.74 -20.08
CA GLN A 237 5.14 25.75 -20.36
C GLN A 237 6.44 25.38 -19.64
N THR A 238 7.48 25.13 -20.43
CA THR A 238 8.78 24.67 -19.92
C THR A 238 9.92 25.37 -20.65
N ASN A 239 11.09 25.43 -20.02
CA ASN A 239 12.34 25.90 -20.63
C ASN A 239 13.17 24.77 -21.27
N PHE A 240 12.61 23.57 -21.36
CA PHE A 240 13.23 22.38 -21.93
C PHE A 240 12.31 21.69 -22.95
N LYS A 241 12.87 20.80 -23.77
CA LYS A 241 12.09 20.01 -24.72
C LYS A 241 11.43 18.82 -24.01
N TYR A 242 10.17 18.55 -24.37
CA TYR A 242 9.45 17.36 -23.92
C TYR A 242 8.68 16.69 -25.07
N ASN A 243 8.40 15.40 -24.91
CA ASN A 243 7.52 14.62 -25.78
C ASN A 243 6.48 13.84 -24.96
N ILE A 244 5.57 13.17 -25.66
CA ILE A 244 4.50 12.34 -25.08
C ILE A 244 4.63 10.94 -25.66
N LEU A 245 4.91 9.95 -24.80
CA LEU A 245 4.90 8.54 -25.18
C LEU A 245 3.55 7.94 -24.80
N VAL A 246 2.70 7.70 -25.79
CA VAL A 246 1.41 7.04 -25.60
C VAL A 246 1.60 5.56 -25.89
N ILE A 247 1.56 4.73 -24.84
CA ILE A 247 1.74 3.28 -24.94
C ILE A 247 0.36 2.63 -24.98
N ASP A 248 -0.10 2.36 -26.20
CA ASP A 248 -1.42 1.82 -26.47
C ASP A 248 -1.40 0.29 -26.41
N ASN A 249 -1.95 -0.24 -25.32
CA ASN A 249 -1.97 -1.67 -25.02
C ASN A 249 -3.13 -2.36 -25.74
N HIS A 250 -3.13 -2.25 -27.06
CA HIS A 250 -4.09 -2.87 -27.97
C HIS A 250 -5.54 -2.44 -27.71
N SER A 251 -5.79 -1.13 -27.71
CA SER A 251 -7.15 -0.61 -27.59
C SER A 251 -8.04 -1.10 -28.73
N THR A 252 -9.28 -1.45 -28.37
CA THR A 252 -10.32 -1.99 -29.28
C THR A 252 -11.44 -0.98 -29.54
N ASP A 253 -11.42 0.15 -28.85
CA ASP A 253 -12.32 1.29 -29.05
C ASP A 253 -11.63 2.37 -29.94
N ASP A 254 -12.19 3.58 -30.02
CA ASP A 254 -11.63 4.64 -30.88
C ASP A 254 -10.33 5.28 -30.36
N THR A 255 -9.78 4.82 -29.22
CA THR A 255 -8.55 5.37 -28.62
C THR A 255 -7.40 5.44 -29.61
N THR A 256 -7.10 4.32 -30.29
CA THR A 256 -5.99 4.21 -31.24
C THR A 256 -6.13 5.23 -32.37
N ALA A 257 -7.35 5.38 -32.90
CA ALA A 257 -7.64 6.31 -33.98
C ALA A 257 -7.51 7.78 -33.54
N ILE A 258 -7.97 8.11 -32.33
CA ILE A 258 -7.85 9.43 -31.72
C ILE A 258 -6.37 9.81 -31.57
N VAL A 259 -5.56 8.94 -30.96
CA VAL A 259 -4.13 9.20 -30.71
C VAL A 259 -3.39 9.38 -32.04
N LYS A 260 -3.62 8.49 -33.02
CA LYS A 260 -3.00 8.59 -34.35
C LYS A 260 -3.34 9.91 -35.06
N LYS A 261 -4.60 10.34 -35.00
CA LYS A 261 -5.04 11.63 -35.58
C LYS A 261 -4.36 12.83 -34.90
N MET A 262 -4.13 12.75 -33.60
CA MET A 262 -3.40 13.80 -32.86
C MET A 262 -1.91 13.78 -33.22
N ALA A 263 -1.28 12.62 -33.31
CA ALA A 263 0.13 12.47 -33.66
C ALA A 263 0.46 12.97 -35.08
N GLN A 264 -0.47 12.85 -36.02
CA GLN A 264 -0.33 13.44 -37.36
C GLN A 264 -0.23 14.98 -37.34
N LYS A 265 -0.81 15.62 -36.32
CA LYS A 265 -0.78 17.09 -36.16
C LYS A 265 0.36 17.57 -35.27
N HIS A 266 0.87 16.70 -34.41
CA HIS A 266 1.84 17.04 -33.38
C HIS A 266 2.94 15.96 -33.31
N SER A 267 4.10 16.26 -33.87
CA SER A 267 5.27 15.35 -33.90
C SER A 267 5.83 15.02 -32.52
N GLN A 268 5.46 15.77 -31.48
CA GLN A 268 5.81 15.46 -30.09
C GLN A 268 5.06 14.25 -29.52
N ILE A 269 3.99 13.76 -30.18
CA ILE A 269 3.29 12.54 -29.76
C ILE A 269 3.91 11.34 -30.47
N ILE A 270 4.38 10.40 -29.68
CA ILE A 270 4.94 9.14 -30.14
C ILE A 270 4.00 8.05 -29.68
N HIS A 271 3.20 7.56 -30.62
CA HIS A 271 2.20 6.51 -30.39
C HIS A 271 2.85 5.15 -30.63
N ILE A 272 2.95 4.36 -29.57
CA ILE A 272 3.59 3.04 -29.59
C ILE A 272 2.52 2.01 -29.24
N ILE A 273 2.32 1.04 -30.13
CA ILE A 273 1.57 -0.19 -29.85
C ILE A 273 2.61 -1.28 -29.62
N PRO A 274 2.79 -1.78 -28.39
CA PRO A 274 3.77 -2.83 -28.14
C PRO A 274 3.48 -4.09 -28.97
N PRO A 275 4.51 -4.80 -29.48
CA PRO A 275 4.30 -6.03 -30.26
C PRO A 275 3.76 -7.18 -29.40
N ARG A 276 3.93 -7.11 -28.08
CA ARG A 276 3.44 -8.09 -27.11
C ARG A 276 2.03 -7.72 -26.62
N THR A 277 1.24 -8.73 -26.28
CA THR A 277 -0.15 -8.60 -25.82
C THR A 277 -0.36 -9.02 -24.35
N ASP A 278 0.70 -9.45 -23.67
CA ASP A 278 0.68 -9.92 -22.28
C ASP A 278 1.09 -8.83 -21.27
N LEU A 279 1.03 -7.57 -21.68
CA LEU A 279 1.52 -6.46 -20.87
C LEU A 279 0.46 -5.96 -19.90
N GLY A 280 0.83 -5.91 -18.62
CA GLY A 280 0.19 -5.05 -17.63
C GLY A 280 0.68 -3.60 -17.75
N ILE A 281 0.26 -2.77 -16.79
CA ILE A 281 0.67 -1.35 -16.72
C ILE A 281 2.20 -1.23 -16.63
N GLY A 282 2.84 -2.04 -15.78
CA GLY A 282 4.29 -2.01 -15.62
C GLY A 282 5.06 -2.49 -16.86
N GLY A 283 4.47 -3.39 -17.65
CA GLY A 283 5.00 -3.78 -18.96
C GLY A 283 4.93 -2.63 -19.97
N CYS A 284 3.82 -1.89 -19.99
CA CYS A 284 3.69 -0.70 -20.83
C CYS A 284 4.71 0.39 -20.45
N TRP A 285 4.88 0.64 -19.15
CA TRP A 285 5.93 1.53 -18.66
C TRP A 285 7.33 1.07 -19.04
N THR A 286 7.61 -0.23 -18.94
CA THR A 286 8.90 -0.79 -19.38
C THR A 286 9.13 -0.54 -20.87
N HIS A 287 8.11 -0.73 -21.72
CA HIS A 287 8.21 -0.40 -23.15
C HIS A 287 8.47 1.09 -23.39
N ALA A 288 7.84 1.98 -22.63
CA ALA A 288 8.10 3.42 -22.72
C ALA A 288 9.54 3.77 -22.36
N ILE A 289 10.03 3.36 -21.19
CA ILE A 289 11.35 3.77 -20.71
C ILE A 289 12.47 3.17 -21.55
N MET A 290 12.27 1.99 -22.15
CA MET A 290 13.25 1.34 -23.02
C MET A 290 13.26 1.91 -24.44
N SER A 291 12.30 2.76 -24.80
CA SER A 291 12.30 3.47 -26.08
C SER A 291 13.46 4.46 -26.15
N GLU A 292 14.09 4.57 -27.33
CA GLU A 292 15.08 5.61 -27.62
C GLU A 292 14.50 7.03 -27.51
N HIS A 293 13.19 7.16 -27.66
CA HIS A 293 12.48 8.43 -27.51
C HIS A 293 12.24 8.84 -26.07
N CYS A 294 12.52 7.98 -25.09
CA CYS A 294 12.33 8.33 -23.68
C CYS A 294 13.43 9.29 -23.23
N GLY A 295 13.00 10.48 -22.78
CA GLY A 295 13.86 11.54 -22.30
C GLY A 295 14.50 11.24 -20.94
N ARG A 296 15.29 12.19 -20.46
CA ARG A 296 16.05 12.07 -19.20
C ARG A 296 15.15 11.74 -18.00
N PHE A 297 13.98 12.35 -17.96
CA PHE A 297 12.96 12.10 -16.95
C PHE A 297 11.67 11.55 -17.56
N ALA A 298 11.22 10.41 -17.03
CA ALA A 298 9.93 9.82 -17.37
C ALA A 298 8.88 10.26 -16.34
N ILE A 299 7.80 10.92 -16.78
CA ILE A 299 6.78 11.49 -15.90
C ILE A 299 5.42 10.86 -16.19
N GLN A 300 4.75 10.36 -15.17
CA GLN A 300 3.44 9.74 -15.26
C GLN A 300 2.34 10.74 -15.61
N LEU A 301 1.47 10.35 -16.54
CA LEU A 301 0.10 10.83 -16.61
C LEU A 301 -0.83 9.66 -16.96
N ASP A 302 -1.81 9.39 -16.10
CA ASP A 302 -2.80 8.35 -16.37
C ASP A 302 -3.78 8.84 -17.46
N SER A 303 -4.22 7.91 -18.32
CA SER A 303 -4.98 8.22 -19.55
C SER A 303 -6.36 8.86 -19.34
N ASP A 304 -6.83 8.93 -18.10
CA ASP A 304 -8.08 9.52 -17.62
C ASP A 304 -7.88 10.77 -16.75
N ASP A 305 -6.64 11.11 -16.43
CA ASP A 305 -6.26 12.20 -15.53
C ASP A 305 -5.71 13.42 -16.29
N LEU A 306 -5.58 14.55 -15.58
CA LEU A 306 -5.16 15.83 -16.16
C LEU A 306 -4.16 16.56 -15.27
N TYR A 307 -3.09 17.12 -15.84
CA TYR A 307 -2.26 18.07 -15.08
C TYR A 307 -3.06 19.31 -14.64
N ILE A 308 -2.88 19.72 -13.39
CA ILE A 308 -3.72 20.75 -12.76
C ILE A 308 -3.42 22.17 -13.25
N SER A 309 -2.21 22.39 -13.78
CA SER A 309 -1.76 23.69 -14.28
C SER A 309 -0.72 23.54 -15.37
N ARG A 310 -0.42 24.63 -16.08
CA ARG A 310 0.58 24.69 -17.15
C ARG A 310 2.05 24.62 -16.70
N HIS A 311 2.33 24.51 -15.40
CA HIS A 311 3.70 24.58 -14.86
C HIS A 311 4.14 23.28 -14.15
N VAL A 312 3.37 22.20 -14.27
CA VAL A 312 3.62 20.94 -13.56
C VAL A 312 4.94 20.31 -13.99
N LEU A 313 5.20 20.20 -15.30
CA LEU A 313 6.45 19.60 -15.79
C LEU A 313 7.68 20.42 -15.36
N GLN A 314 7.60 21.75 -15.46
CA GLN A 314 8.69 22.63 -15.03
C GLN A 314 8.99 22.41 -13.54
N ARG A 315 7.96 22.39 -12.70
CA ARG A 315 8.08 22.19 -11.26
C ARG A 315 8.74 20.85 -10.91
N ILE A 316 8.38 19.77 -11.61
CA ILE A 316 8.97 18.44 -11.41
C ILE A 316 10.47 18.47 -11.78
N VAL A 317 10.82 19.00 -12.95
CA VAL A 317 12.22 19.05 -13.41
C VAL A 317 13.09 19.95 -12.53
N ASP A 318 12.59 21.12 -12.13
CA ASP A 318 13.29 22.00 -11.18
C ASP A 318 13.57 21.27 -9.86
N THR A 319 12.63 20.45 -9.41
CA THR A 319 12.76 19.66 -8.17
C THR A 319 13.82 18.56 -8.33
N PHE A 320 13.89 17.88 -9.48
CA PHE A 320 14.95 16.91 -9.76
C PHE A 320 16.31 17.57 -9.66
N HIS A 321 16.53 18.66 -10.40
CA HIS A 321 17.83 19.33 -10.43
C HIS A 321 18.21 19.93 -9.08
N LYS A 322 17.25 20.48 -8.34
CA LYS A 322 17.49 21.04 -7.00
C LYS A 322 17.89 19.98 -5.97
N HIS A 323 17.26 18.81 -6.01
CA HIS A 323 17.41 17.79 -4.96
C HIS A 323 18.27 16.59 -5.37
N GLN A 324 18.65 16.51 -6.65
CA GLN A 324 19.45 15.42 -7.24
C GLN A 324 18.92 14.03 -6.84
N CYS A 325 17.60 13.87 -6.87
CA CYS A 325 16.88 12.68 -6.45
C CYS A 325 16.61 11.72 -7.62
N ALA A 326 16.32 10.46 -7.31
CA ALA A 326 16.03 9.45 -8.31
C ALA A 326 14.57 9.45 -8.78
N MET A 327 13.67 9.84 -7.89
CA MET A 327 12.23 9.79 -8.08
C MET A 327 11.58 10.96 -7.37
N ILE A 328 10.51 11.46 -7.95
CA ILE A 328 9.61 12.43 -7.35
C ILE A 328 8.21 11.85 -7.31
N ILE A 329 7.52 12.05 -6.19
CA ILE A 329 6.11 11.72 -6.08
C ILE A 329 5.35 12.96 -5.65
N GLY A 330 4.37 13.34 -6.44
CA GLY A 330 3.52 14.46 -6.09
C GLY A 330 2.31 14.08 -5.24
N SER A 331 1.40 15.03 -5.20
CA SER A 331 0.07 14.92 -4.61
C SER A 331 -0.97 15.12 -5.72
N TYR A 332 -2.20 14.71 -5.48
CA TYR A 332 -3.27 14.84 -6.47
C TYR A 332 -4.59 15.27 -5.83
N LYS A 333 -5.46 15.84 -6.65
CA LYS A 333 -6.82 16.25 -6.24
C LYS A 333 -7.84 15.32 -6.89
N MET A 334 -8.74 14.79 -6.08
CA MET A 334 -9.84 13.93 -6.54
C MET A 334 -10.94 14.79 -7.17
N VAL A 335 -11.32 14.45 -8.40
CA VAL A 335 -12.39 15.14 -9.14
C VAL A 335 -13.34 14.16 -9.80
N ASN A 336 -14.58 14.60 -10.05
CA ASN A 336 -15.51 13.87 -10.91
C ASN A 336 -15.21 14.13 -12.40
N PHE A 337 -16.02 13.55 -13.30
CA PHE A 337 -15.85 13.72 -14.75
C PHE A 337 -16.00 15.18 -15.23
N LYS A 338 -16.69 16.04 -14.47
CA LYS A 338 -16.84 17.48 -14.74
C LYS A 338 -15.72 18.33 -14.13
N LEU A 339 -14.70 17.70 -13.55
CA LEU A 339 -13.58 18.34 -12.85
C LEU A 339 -13.97 19.06 -11.55
N GLU A 340 -15.14 18.73 -10.99
CA GLU A 340 -15.57 19.22 -9.68
C GLU A 340 -14.89 18.36 -8.60
N GLU A 341 -14.38 19.00 -7.55
CA GLU A 341 -13.71 18.32 -6.45
C GLU A 341 -14.66 17.37 -5.72
N ILE A 342 -14.19 16.16 -5.42
CA ILE A 342 -14.94 15.14 -4.67
C ILE A 342 -14.15 14.69 -3.44
N PRO A 343 -14.82 14.21 -2.37
CA PRO A 343 -14.13 13.65 -1.22
C PRO A 343 -13.13 12.55 -1.60
N PRO A 344 -11.99 12.44 -0.90
CA PRO A 344 -11.56 13.26 0.25
C PRO A 344 -10.88 14.60 -0.15
N GLY A 345 -10.92 15.01 -1.42
CA GLY A 345 -10.27 16.22 -1.91
C GLY A 345 -8.81 15.99 -2.30
N ILE A 346 -7.87 16.53 -1.55
CA ILE A 346 -6.42 16.40 -1.80
C ILE A 346 -5.87 15.14 -1.12
N ILE A 347 -5.09 14.37 -1.87
CA ILE A 347 -4.29 13.25 -1.37
C ILE A 347 -2.81 13.63 -1.46
N ASP A 348 -2.18 13.82 -0.30
CA ASP A 348 -0.80 14.32 -0.20
C ASP A 348 0.17 13.42 0.57
N HIS A 349 -0.28 12.23 0.99
CA HIS A 349 0.53 11.19 1.62
C HIS A 349 1.57 11.73 2.63
N LYS A 350 1.11 12.48 3.64
CA LYS A 350 1.99 13.05 4.69
C LYS A 350 2.69 12.01 5.54
N GLU A 351 2.35 10.73 5.41
CA GLU A 351 3.03 9.63 6.08
C GLU A 351 4.47 9.47 5.60
N TRP A 352 4.82 10.00 4.43
CA TRP A 352 6.21 10.05 3.97
C TRP A 352 6.96 11.25 4.57
N THR A 353 7.94 10.97 5.43
CA THR A 353 8.86 11.96 6.00
C THR A 353 10.27 11.82 5.42
N PRO A 354 11.11 12.88 5.40
CA PRO A 354 12.50 12.78 4.96
C PRO A 354 13.32 11.76 5.76
N ASP A 355 13.05 11.63 7.06
CA ASP A 355 13.86 10.82 7.98
C ASP A 355 13.49 9.34 7.95
N ASN A 356 12.21 9.01 7.76
CA ASN A 356 11.73 7.64 7.91
C ASN A 356 10.73 7.18 6.83
N GLY A 357 10.44 8.02 5.82
CA GLY A 357 9.50 7.71 4.74
C GLY A 357 9.81 6.39 4.03
N ARG A 358 11.09 6.09 3.76
CA ARG A 358 11.51 4.83 3.12
C ARG A 358 11.23 3.57 3.95
N ASN A 359 11.17 3.71 5.28
CA ASN A 359 10.82 2.62 6.17
C ASN A 359 9.30 2.54 6.29
N ASN A 360 8.65 3.67 6.57
CA ASN A 360 7.19 3.75 6.70
C ASN A 360 6.44 3.33 5.42
N ALA A 361 7.07 3.49 4.25
CA ALA A 361 6.56 3.01 2.97
C ALA A 361 6.21 1.52 2.96
N LEU A 362 6.93 0.68 3.71
CA LEU A 362 6.63 -0.76 3.82
C LEU A 362 5.33 -1.03 4.61
N ARG A 363 4.90 -0.12 5.48
CA ARG A 363 3.66 -0.25 6.26
C ARG A 363 2.43 0.15 5.44
N ILE A 364 2.52 1.25 4.69
CA ILE A 364 1.39 1.83 3.95
C ILE A 364 1.17 1.16 2.58
N ASN A 365 -0.01 1.36 1.99
CA ASN A 365 -0.45 0.68 0.76
C ASN A 365 -0.12 1.41 -0.56
N GLY A 366 0.43 2.62 -0.50
CA GLY A 366 0.81 3.38 -1.70
C GLY A 366 1.61 4.61 -1.33
N LEU A 367 2.39 5.13 -2.28
CA LEU A 367 3.24 6.31 -2.09
C LEU A 367 2.68 7.58 -2.76
N GLY A 368 1.60 7.44 -3.54
CA GLY A 368 0.95 8.52 -4.27
C GLY A 368 1.36 8.64 -5.73
N ALA A 369 0.89 9.73 -6.32
CA ALA A 369 1.02 10.08 -7.73
C ALA A 369 0.95 11.62 -7.89
N PRO A 370 1.44 12.22 -8.99
CA PRO A 370 2.08 11.56 -10.12
C PRO A 370 3.49 11.16 -9.74
N ARG A 371 4.01 10.15 -10.42
CA ARG A 371 5.37 9.68 -10.22
C ARG A 371 6.24 10.14 -11.38
N ALA A 372 7.40 10.65 -11.06
CA ALA A 372 8.42 11.00 -12.02
C ALA A 372 9.73 10.30 -11.66
N PHE A 373 10.47 9.88 -12.68
CA PHE A 373 11.65 9.04 -12.51
C PHE A 373 12.81 9.53 -13.36
N TYR A 374 14.03 9.38 -12.84
CA TYR A 374 15.23 9.42 -13.66
C TYR A 374 15.33 8.15 -14.52
N THR A 375 15.25 8.32 -15.84
CA THR A 375 15.07 7.22 -16.80
C THR A 375 16.19 6.17 -16.75
N PRO A 376 17.49 6.52 -16.71
CA PRO A 376 18.58 5.54 -16.64
C PRO A 376 18.49 4.62 -15.43
N LEU A 377 18.19 5.16 -14.24
CA LEU A 377 18.02 4.35 -13.05
C LEU A 377 16.79 3.43 -13.17
N LEU A 378 15.68 3.97 -13.68
CA LEU A 378 14.46 3.19 -13.85
C LEU A 378 14.66 2.02 -14.85
N ARG A 379 15.48 2.21 -15.91
CA ARG A 379 15.87 1.13 -16.83
C ARG A 379 16.65 0.01 -16.14
N GLN A 380 17.50 0.36 -15.17
CA GLN A 380 18.28 -0.62 -14.41
C GLN A 380 17.41 -1.41 -13.43
N ILE A 381 16.55 -0.71 -12.67
CA ILE A 381 15.66 -1.30 -11.66
C ILE A 381 14.56 -2.16 -12.33
N ARG A 382 14.08 -1.71 -13.50
CA ARG A 382 12.93 -2.26 -14.23
C ARG A 382 11.63 -2.17 -13.43
N ILE A 383 10.51 -2.42 -14.12
CA ILE A 383 9.18 -2.34 -13.53
C ILE A 383 8.51 -3.72 -13.68
N PRO A 384 7.93 -4.29 -12.60
CA PRO A 384 7.22 -5.57 -12.70
C PRO A 384 6.09 -5.52 -13.74
N ASN A 385 5.98 -6.53 -14.61
CA ASN A 385 4.90 -6.62 -15.58
C ASN A 385 3.58 -7.07 -14.93
N VAL A 386 2.96 -6.17 -14.16
CA VAL A 386 1.65 -6.32 -13.54
C VAL A 386 0.85 -5.02 -13.70
N SER A 387 -0.42 -5.04 -13.33
CA SER A 387 -1.30 -3.86 -13.34
C SER A 387 -1.72 -3.41 -11.94
N TYR A 388 -1.08 -3.94 -10.90
CA TYR A 388 -1.30 -3.51 -9.53
C TYR A 388 -0.04 -3.72 -8.70
N GLY A 389 0.49 -2.64 -8.10
CA GLY A 389 1.66 -2.68 -7.22
C GLY A 389 3.02 -2.60 -7.93
N GLU A 390 3.04 -2.47 -9.26
CA GLU A 390 4.26 -2.26 -10.05
C GLU A 390 4.99 -0.97 -9.65
N ASP A 391 4.22 0.09 -9.39
CA ASP A 391 4.65 1.39 -8.91
C ASP A 391 5.27 1.29 -7.52
N TYR A 392 4.60 0.57 -6.62
CA TYR A 392 5.00 0.34 -5.24
C TYR A 392 6.31 -0.44 -5.16
N ALA A 393 6.43 -1.52 -5.94
CA ALA A 393 7.67 -2.30 -6.04
C ALA A 393 8.85 -1.46 -6.55
N THR A 394 8.61 -0.67 -7.59
CA THR A 394 9.63 0.22 -8.18
C THR A 394 10.09 1.28 -7.18
N ALA A 395 9.15 1.93 -6.51
CA ALA A 395 9.46 2.95 -5.51
C ALA A 395 10.22 2.38 -4.31
N LEU A 396 9.86 1.20 -3.81
CA LEU A 396 10.60 0.54 -2.73
C LEU A 396 12.05 0.25 -3.15
N ALA A 397 12.25 -0.32 -4.35
CA ALA A 397 13.58 -0.59 -4.89
C ALA A 397 14.42 0.70 -5.04
N ILE A 398 13.83 1.80 -5.53
CA ILE A 398 14.51 3.11 -5.59
C ILE A 398 14.86 3.61 -4.19
N SER A 399 13.89 3.59 -3.26
CA SER A 399 14.04 4.15 -1.90
C SER A 399 15.11 3.46 -1.06
N ARG A 400 15.48 2.24 -1.43
CA ARG A 400 16.56 1.48 -0.81
C ARG A 400 17.88 2.23 -0.87
N GLU A 401 18.17 2.86 -2.00
CA GLU A 401 19.48 3.48 -2.26
C GLU A 401 19.41 4.98 -2.52
N TYR A 402 18.31 5.46 -3.09
CA TYR A 402 18.19 6.82 -3.58
C TYR A 402 17.07 7.58 -2.89
N ARG A 403 17.23 8.90 -2.85
CA ARG A 403 16.20 9.79 -2.32
C ARG A 403 14.99 9.81 -3.24
N ILE A 404 13.81 9.65 -2.64
CA ILE A 404 12.52 9.97 -3.27
C ILE A 404 12.06 11.30 -2.69
N GLU A 405 11.82 12.28 -3.56
CA GLU A 405 11.34 13.60 -3.15
C GLU A 405 9.83 13.72 -3.29
N ARG A 406 9.20 14.51 -2.40
CA ARG A 406 7.77 14.75 -2.40
C ARG A 406 7.44 16.17 -2.84
N ILE A 407 6.38 16.30 -3.64
CA ILE A 407 5.72 17.58 -3.90
C ILE A 407 4.32 17.51 -3.28
N TYR A 408 4.11 18.24 -2.19
CA TYR A 408 2.85 18.22 -1.44
C TYR A 408 1.75 19.10 -2.07
N GLU A 409 2.13 20.01 -2.97
CA GLU A 409 1.15 20.69 -3.82
C GLU A 409 0.55 19.71 -4.84
N PRO A 410 -0.78 19.68 -5.05
CA PRO A 410 -1.38 18.83 -6.08
C PRO A 410 -0.82 19.14 -7.45
N LEU A 411 -0.41 18.10 -8.20
CA LEU A 411 0.15 18.22 -9.54
C LEU A 411 -0.82 17.80 -10.64
N TYR A 412 -1.78 16.92 -10.34
CA TYR A 412 -2.82 16.54 -11.31
C TYR A 412 -4.18 16.29 -10.64
N LEU A 413 -5.21 16.27 -11.48
CA LEU A 413 -6.60 15.98 -11.16
C LEU A 413 -6.88 14.49 -11.43
N CYS A 414 -7.09 13.71 -10.38
CA CYS A 414 -7.43 12.30 -10.45
C CYS A 414 -8.94 12.15 -10.67
N ARG A 415 -9.34 11.71 -11.86
CA ARG A 415 -10.73 11.63 -12.28
C ARG A 415 -11.38 10.32 -11.83
N ARG A 416 -12.50 10.42 -11.11
CA ARG A 416 -13.36 9.27 -10.79
C ARG A 416 -14.63 9.27 -11.65
N TRP A 417 -14.94 8.12 -12.24
CA TRP A 417 -16.16 7.89 -13.03
C TRP A 417 -16.56 6.40 -13.01
N GLU A 418 -17.79 6.10 -13.43
CA GLU A 418 -18.42 4.76 -13.32
C GLU A 418 -17.65 3.62 -14.02
N GLY A 419 -16.72 3.93 -14.94
CA GLY A 419 -15.86 2.96 -15.62
C GLY A 419 -14.46 2.79 -15.04
N ASN A 420 -14.15 3.40 -13.88
CA ASN A 420 -12.88 3.14 -13.20
C ASN A 420 -12.86 1.71 -12.65
N SER A 421 -11.82 0.95 -13.01
CA SER A 421 -11.65 -0.48 -12.68
C SER A 421 -11.54 -0.80 -11.19
N ASP A 422 -11.41 0.21 -10.33
CA ASP A 422 -10.99 0.04 -8.94
C ASP A 422 -12.09 0.37 -7.91
N ALA A 423 -13.31 0.70 -8.35
CA ALA A 423 -14.33 1.24 -7.44
C ALA A 423 -15.06 0.19 -6.59
N ASP A 424 -15.13 -1.08 -7.00
CA ASP A 424 -15.88 -2.13 -6.30
C ASP A 424 -15.23 -3.52 -6.50
N LEU A 425 -13.97 -3.68 -6.04
CA LEU A 425 -13.29 -4.97 -6.11
C LEU A 425 -13.90 -5.97 -5.11
N ASN A 426 -14.18 -7.19 -5.58
CA ASN A 426 -14.58 -8.28 -4.70
C ASN A 426 -13.43 -8.68 -3.74
N ILE A 427 -13.78 -9.33 -2.62
CA ILE A 427 -12.83 -9.70 -1.56
C ILE A 427 -11.68 -10.56 -2.11
N GLN A 428 -11.94 -11.47 -3.05
CA GLN A 428 -10.91 -12.30 -3.65
C GLN A 428 -9.85 -11.46 -4.39
N ARG A 429 -10.27 -10.43 -5.12
CA ARG A 429 -9.37 -9.53 -5.84
C ARG A 429 -8.60 -8.62 -4.87
N VAL A 430 -9.26 -8.12 -3.83
CA VAL A 430 -8.59 -7.36 -2.75
C VAL A 430 -7.52 -8.21 -2.07
N ASN A 431 -7.84 -9.47 -1.76
CA ASN A 431 -6.90 -10.42 -1.17
C ASN A 431 -5.73 -10.75 -2.09
N ALA A 432 -5.98 -10.99 -3.38
CA ALA A 432 -4.91 -11.22 -4.36
C ALA A 432 -3.96 -10.01 -4.44
N ASN A 433 -4.51 -8.80 -4.45
CA ASN A 433 -3.76 -7.55 -4.47
C ASN A 433 -2.92 -7.37 -3.19
N ASN A 434 -3.52 -7.60 -2.01
CA ASN A 434 -2.84 -7.49 -0.72
C ASN A 434 -1.74 -8.55 -0.58
N TYR A 435 -2.02 -9.80 -0.97
CA TYR A 435 -1.03 -10.88 -0.94
C TYR A 435 0.17 -10.56 -1.84
N TYR A 436 -0.06 -10.02 -3.04
CA TYR A 436 1.01 -9.61 -3.93
C TYR A 436 1.84 -8.44 -3.38
N LYS A 437 1.20 -7.40 -2.80
CA LYS A 437 1.94 -6.30 -2.15
C LYS A 437 2.73 -6.78 -0.93
N ASP A 438 2.20 -7.71 -0.16
CA ASP A 438 2.93 -8.34 0.94
C ASP A 438 4.13 -9.16 0.42
N LYS A 439 4.05 -9.77 -0.77
CA LYS A 439 5.24 -10.36 -1.43
C LYS A 439 6.27 -9.31 -1.85
N ILE A 440 5.84 -8.18 -2.38
CA ILE A 440 6.74 -7.06 -2.71
C ILE A 440 7.48 -6.58 -1.44
N ARG A 441 6.75 -6.39 -0.33
CA ARG A 441 7.35 -6.00 0.96
C ARG A 441 8.36 -7.02 1.46
N MET A 442 8.04 -8.32 1.34
CA MET A 442 8.97 -9.40 1.67
C MET A 442 10.25 -9.31 0.86
N ILE A 443 10.15 -9.14 -0.46
CA ILE A 443 11.31 -9.00 -1.36
C ILE A 443 12.18 -7.81 -0.93
N GLU A 444 11.55 -6.67 -0.61
CA GLU A 444 12.27 -5.49 -0.14
C GLU A 444 12.94 -5.71 1.22
N ILE A 445 12.25 -6.32 2.20
CA ILE A 445 12.80 -6.64 3.52
C ILE A 445 14.03 -7.54 3.37
N LEU A 446 13.93 -8.63 2.61
CA LEU A 446 15.04 -9.56 2.37
C LEU A 446 16.22 -8.86 1.69
N ALA A 447 15.96 -8.00 0.70
CA ALA A 447 17.02 -7.28 0.02
C ALA A 447 17.72 -6.23 0.91
N ARG A 448 17.00 -5.65 1.88
CA ARG A 448 17.61 -4.77 2.90
C ARG A 448 18.49 -5.56 3.85
N GLN A 449 18.00 -6.69 4.36
CA GLN A 449 18.77 -7.58 5.24
C GLN A 449 20.06 -8.02 4.57
N GLN A 450 19.98 -8.56 3.35
CA GLN A 450 21.16 -8.99 2.60
C GLN A 450 22.17 -7.86 2.38
N ARG A 451 21.68 -6.64 2.10
CA ARG A 451 22.55 -5.48 1.92
C ARG A 451 23.27 -5.10 3.21
N ILE A 452 22.54 -5.00 4.32
CA ILE A 452 23.10 -4.61 5.62
C ILE A 452 24.13 -5.65 6.08
N GLU A 453 23.83 -6.93 5.92
CA GLU A 453 24.77 -8.03 6.20
C GLU A 453 26.06 -7.92 5.37
N ASN A 454 25.96 -7.55 4.08
CA ASN A 454 27.13 -7.36 3.22
C ASN A 454 27.95 -6.12 3.59
N GLU A 455 27.30 -5.03 4.02
CA GLU A 455 27.96 -3.80 4.48
C GLU A 455 28.69 -4.02 5.82
N GLU A 456 28.19 -4.88 6.70
CA GLU A 456 28.86 -5.24 7.97
C GLU A 456 30.06 -6.18 7.80
N GLN A 457 30.13 -6.91 6.68
CA GLN A 457 31.23 -7.83 6.36
C GLN A 457 32.37 -7.20 5.55
N SER A 458 32.13 -6.03 4.95
CA SER A 458 33.10 -5.27 4.13
C SER A 458 33.87 -4.25 4.96
#